data_AF-A0A094G762-F1
#
_entry.id   AF-A0A094G762-F1
#
_cell.length_a   1.000
_cell.length_b   1.000
_cell.length_c   1.000
_cell.angle_alpha   90.00
_cell.angle_beta   90.00
_cell.angle_gamma   90.00
#
_symmetry.space_group_name_H-M   'P 1'
#
loop_
_entity.id
_entity.type
_entity.pdbx_description
1 polymer ?
#
loop_
_entity_poly.entity_id
_entity_poly.type
_entity_poly.pdbx_seq_one_letter_code
_entity_poly.pdbx_strand_id
1 'polypeptide(L)'
;MPVDKTPITPSHSTELLSKIQATKPDKAGLNDLLNVVKKHLDLSGFATYERALNEIKEVTLTTTKCTVFLIKGAFEVGAEKINGEGLGHRVEGENALRLAPYAAVVIINTN
;
A
#
# COMPACT_ATOMS: atom_id res chain seq x y z
N MET A 1 -18.64 0.31 1.83
CA MET A 1 -18.39 0.68 0.42
C MET A 1 -17.20 -0.12 -0.07
N PRO A 2 -17.26 -0.76 -1.25
CA PRO A 2 -16.10 -1.44 -1.80
C PRO A 2 -15.08 -0.36 -2.17
N VAL A 3 -13.95 -0.39 -1.49
CA VAL A 3 -12.73 0.28 -1.97
C VAL A 3 -12.37 -0.30 -3.33
N ASP A 4 -12.22 0.56 -4.32
CA ASP A 4 -11.75 0.18 -5.65
C ASP A 4 -10.43 -0.60 -5.55
N LYS A 5 -10.52 -1.93 -5.71
CA LYS A 5 -9.37 -2.85 -5.87
C LYS A 5 -8.75 -2.74 -7.26
N THR A 6 -8.97 -1.62 -7.95
CA THR A 6 -8.54 -1.46 -9.33
C THR A 6 -7.06 -1.11 -9.31
N PRO A 7 -6.20 -1.92 -9.95
CA PRO A 7 -4.79 -1.60 -10.07
C PRO A 7 -4.64 -0.21 -10.69
N ILE A 8 -3.89 0.66 -10.03
CA ILE A 8 -3.58 1.99 -10.53
C ILE A 8 -2.43 1.84 -11.52
N THR A 9 -2.74 2.16 -12.78
CA THR A 9 -1.80 2.19 -13.90
C THR A 9 -0.92 3.45 -13.85
N PRO A 10 0.20 3.51 -14.59
CA PRO A 10 1.10 4.68 -14.55
C PRO A 10 0.39 5.98 -14.91
N SER A 11 -0.59 5.92 -15.83
CA SER A 11 -1.45 7.04 -16.23
C SER A 11 -2.27 7.64 -15.08
N HIS A 12 -2.54 6.85 -14.04
CA HIS A 12 -3.31 7.23 -12.85
C HIS A 12 -2.41 7.49 -11.62
N SER A 13 -1.09 7.57 -11.82
CA SER A 13 -0.11 7.86 -10.76
C SER A 13 -0.47 9.08 -9.93
N THR A 14 -0.91 10.17 -10.56
CA THR A 14 -1.34 11.40 -9.87
C THR A 14 -2.50 11.17 -8.89
N GLU A 15 -3.44 10.29 -9.22
CA GLU A 15 -4.56 9.95 -8.33
C GLU A 15 -4.09 9.14 -7.12
N LEU A 16 -3.16 8.20 -7.32
CA LEU A 16 -2.55 7.45 -6.23
C LEU A 16 -1.79 8.39 -5.28
N LEU A 17 -0.95 9.27 -5.83
CA LEU A 17 -0.21 10.26 -5.04
C LEU A 17 -1.15 11.18 -4.27
N SER A 18 -2.28 11.58 -4.86
CA SER A 18 -3.30 12.39 -4.19
C SER A 18 -3.97 11.63 -3.03
N LYS A 19 -4.32 10.35 -3.21
CA LYS A 19 -4.88 9.51 -2.14
C LYS A 19 -3.90 9.34 -0.99
N ILE A 20 -2.62 9.11 -1.29
CA ILE A 20 -1.55 9.00 -0.30
C ILE A 20 -1.44 10.31 0.51
N GLN A 21 -1.35 11.46 -0.17
CA GLN A 21 -1.27 12.77 0.48
C GLN A 21 -2.50 13.09 1.34
N ALA A 22 -3.70 12.73 0.87
CA ALA A 22 -4.94 12.91 1.63
C ALA A 22 -4.96 12.14 2.96
N THR A 23 -4.14 11.10 3.08
CA THR A 23 -4.04 10.26 4.29
C THR A 23 -3.21 10.92 5.40
N LYS A 24 -2.52 12.02 5.08
CA LYS A 24 -1.60 12.75 5.98
C LYS A 24 -0.63 11.80 6.71
N PRO A 25 0.21 11.06 5.97
CA PRO A 25 1.26 10.23 6.53
C PRO A 25 2.37 11.08 7.16
N ASP A 26 3.19 10.48 8.02
CA ASP A 26 4.33 11.18 8.62
C ASP A 26 5.35 11.63 7.55
N LYS A 27 5.77 12.89 7.65
CA LYS A 27 6.57 13.58 6.61
C LYS A 27 7.92 12.92 6.32
N ALA A 28 8.48 12.20 7.28
CA ALA A 28 9.81 11.61 7.16
C ALA A 28 9.85 10.41 6.19
N GLY A 29 8.80 9.61 6.11
CA GLY A 29 8.71 8.45 5.21
C GLY A 29 7.93 8.71 3.91
N LEU A 30 7.19 9.83 3.85
CA LEU A 30 6.31 10.14 2.73
C LEU A 30 7.08 10.37 1.42
N ASN A 31 8.15 11.16 1.44
CA ASN A 31 8.88 11.48 0.20
C ASN A 31 9.55 10.24 -0.40
N ASP A 32 10.14 9.39 0.44
CA ASP A 32 10.75 8.14 -0.02
C ASP A 32 9.70 7.19 -0.60
N LEU A 33 8.55 7.06 0.08
CA LEU A 33 7.43 6.27 -0.41
C LEU A 33 6.92 6.79 -1.76
N LEU A 34 6.68 8.09 -1.91
CA LEU A 34 6.21 8.68 -3.17
C LEU A 34 7.22 8.46 -4.29
N ASN A 35 8.52 8.57 -4.01
CA ASN A 35 9.57 8.32 -4.99
C ASN A 35 9.60 6.84 -5.42
N VAL A 36 9.48 5.90 -4.49
CA VAL A 36 9.46 4.47 -4.81
C VAL A 36 8.20 4.09 -5.59
N VAL A 37 7.03 4.57 -5.16
CA VAL A 37 5.75 4.37 -5.85
C VAL A 37 5.81 4.91 -7.27
N LYS A 38 6.32 6.13 -7.46
CA LYS A 38 6.49 6.74 -8.77
C LYS A 38 7.43 5.91 -9.66
N LYS A 39 8.63 5.60 -9.16
CA LYS A 39 9.62 4.80 -9.89
C LYS A 39 9.06 3.42 -10.29
N HIS A 40 8.27 2.81 -9.43
CA HIS A 40 7.65 1.53 -9.74
C HIS A 40 6.52 1.65 -10.77
N LEU A 41 5.68 2.68 -10.67
CA LEU A 41 4.68 2.94 -11.71
C LEU A 41 5.33 3.19 -13.07
N ASP A 42 6.48 3.88 -13.12
CA ASP A 42 7.26 4.05 -14.35
C ASP A 42 7.83 2.72 -14.90
N LEU A 43 8.11 1.72 -14.05
CA LEU A 43 8.76 0.46 -14.43
C LEU A 43 7.79 -0.70 -14.71
N SER A 44 6.88 -0.97 -13.78
CA SER A 44 6.03 -2.19 -13.77
C SER A 44 4.54 -1.88 -13.86
N GLY A 45 4.15 -0.62 -13.63
CA GLY A 45 2.84 -0.08 -13.96
C GLY A 45 1.64 -0.54 -13.16
N PHE A 46 1.82 -1.23 -12.02
CA PHE A 46 0.67 -1.62 -11.18
C PHE A 46 0.94 -1.38 -9.68
N ALA A 47 0.16 -0.47 -9.10
CA ALA A 47 0.11 -0.26 -7.66
C ALA A 47 -1.34 -0.11 -7.20
N THR A 48 -1.68 -0.55 -5.99
CA THR A 48 -3.04 -0.46 -5.43
C THR A 48 -2.98 0.27 -4.09
N TYR A 49 -3.94 1.15 -3.83
CA TYR A 49 -4.07 1.85 -2.54
C TYR A 49 -5.21 1.26 -1.75
N GLU A 50 -4.91 0.86 -0.51
CA GLU A 50 -5.86 0.19 0.36
C GLU A 50 -5.89 0.87 1.71
N ARG A 51 -7.09 1.25 2.16
CA ARG A 51 -7.29 1.85 3.49
C ARG A 51 -8.38 1.15 4.28
N ALA A 52 -8.15 1.04 5.58
CA ALA A 52 -9.14 0.71 6.59
C ALA A 52 -9.77 2.00 7.14
N LEU A 53 -11.05 1.95 7.48
CA LEU A 53 -11.78 3.06 8.08
C LEU A 53 -11.81 2.90 9.59
N ASN A 54 -12.84 2.28 10.16
CA ASN A 54 -12.92 2.04 11.62
C ASN A 54 -12.61 0.58 12.01
N GLU A 55 -12.65 -0.34 11.06
CA GLU A 55 -12.55 -1.78 11.33
C GLU A 55 -11.28 -2.36 10.72
N ILE A 56 -10.88 -3.53 11.24
CA ILE A 56 -9.84 -4.35 10.61
C ILE A 56 -10.31 -4.73 9.22
N LYS A 57 -9.46 -4.50 8.23
CA LYS A 57 -9.78 -4.80 6.84
C LYS A 57 -8.81 -5.80 6.27
N GLU A 58 -9.32 -6.91 5.78
CA GLU A 58 -8.53 -7.88 5.04
C GLU A 58 -8.39 -7.46 3.58
N VAL A 59 -7.16 -7.48 3.08
CA VAL A 59 -6.81 -7.12 1.71
C VAL A 59 -6.18 -8.33 1.06
N THR A 60 -6.88 -8.92 0.10
CA THR A 60 -6.37 -10.03 -0.71
C THR A 60 -5.27 -9.56 -1.64
N LEU A 61 -4.13 -10.24 -1.62
CA LEU A 61 -3.02 -10.04 -2.54
C LEU A 61 -3.28 -10.85 -3.81
N THR A 62 -3.23 -10.20 -4.97
CA THR A 62 -3.48 -10.85 -6.26
C THR A 62 -2.22 -11.43 -6.91
N THR A 63 -1.05 -11.13 -6.36
CA THR A 63 0.25 -11.63 -6.84
C THR A 63 1.01 -12.36 -5.74
N THR A 64 1.82 -13.34 -6.13
CA THR A 64 2.69 -14.12 -5.22
C THR A 64 3.84 -13.31 -4.64
N LYS A 65 4.18 -12.18 -5.28
CA LYS A 65 5.22 -11.25 -4.85
C LYS A 65 4.72 -9.81 -4.97
N CYS A 66 4.73 -9.10 -3.86
CA CYS A 66 4.42 -7.68 -3.82
C CYS A 66 5.23 -6.99 -2.72
N THR A 67 5.33 -5.67 -2.81
CA THR A 67 5.88 -4.83 -1.74
C THR A 67 4.76 -3.96 -1.19
N VAL A 68 4.52 -4.05 0.10
CA VAL A 68 3.48 -3.29 0.81
C VAL A 68 4.14 -2.17 1.57
N PHE A 69 3.78 -0.94 1.23
CA PHE A 69 4.25 0.26 1.90
C PHE A 69 3.20 0.76 2.87
N LEU A 70 3.58 0.88 4.14
CA LEU A 70 2.71 1.47 5.16
C LEU A 70 2.67 2.98 4.99
N ILE A 71 1.47 3.51 4.74
CA ILE A 71 1.21 4.95 4.70
C ILE A 71 0.91 5.44 6.10
N LYS A 72 0.05 4.71 6.82
CA LYS A 72 -0.42 5.10 8.14
C LYS A 72 -0.89 3.92 8.97
N GLY A 73 -0.64 3.97 10.27
CA GLY A 73 -1.21 3.01 11.22
C GLY A 73 -0.39 1.72 11.30
N ALA A 74 -1.03 0.57 11.07
CA ALA A 74 -0.35 -0.73 11.08
C ALA A 74 -1.07 -1.74 10.21
N PHE A 75 -0.32 -2.75 9.74
CA PHE A 75 -0.88 -3.92 9.07
C PHE A 75 -0.19 -5.19 9.53
N GLU A 76 -0.84 -6.32 9.32
CA GLU A 76 -0.34 -7.64 9.63
C GLU A 76 -0.25 -8.47 8.34
N VAL A 77 0.83 -9.24 8.23
CA VAL A 77 1.07 -10.18 7.14
C VAL A 77 1.50 -11.50 7.77
N GLY A 78 0.73 -12.57 7.56
CA GLY A 78 0.92 -13.81 8.32
C GLY A 78 0.88 -13.55 9.84
N ALA A 79 2.01 -13.76 10.51
CA ALA A 79 2.18 -13.51 11.95
C ALA A 79 2.97 -12.23 12.27
N GLU A 80 3.41 -11.47 11.26
CA GLU A 80 4.24 -10.29 11.43
C GLU A 80 3.37 -9.01 11.42
N LYS A 81 3.55 -8.16 12.44
CA LYS A 81 2.88 -6.86 12.54
C LYS A 81 3.85 -5.75 12.14
N ILE A 82 3.48 -5.01 11.10
CA ILE A 82 4.24 -3.88 10.57
C ILE A 82 3.58 -2.57 11.00
N ASN A 83 4.36 -1.70 11.63
CA ASN A 83 3.93 -0.37 12.11
C ASN A 83 4.92 0.75 11.76
N GLY A 84 5.90 0.48 10.88
CA GLY A 84 6.84 1.49 10.41
C GLY A 84 6.32 2.22 9.16
N GLU A 85 5.82 3.44 9.32
CA GLU A 85 5.36 4.27 8.20
C GLU A 85 6.51 4.57 7.22
N GLY A 86 6.21 4.56 5.93
CA GLY A 86 7.18 4.77 4.85
C GLY A 86 8.07 3.56 4.54
N LEU A 87 8.06 2.51 5.37
CA LEU A 87 8.83 1.29 5.11
C LEU A 87 8.06 0.39 4.14
N GLY A 88 8.75 -0.01 3.07
CA GLY A 88 8.29 -1.05 2.16
C GLY A 88 8.61 -2.41 2.76
N HIS A 89 7.56 -3.22 2.98
CA HIS A 89 7.69 -4.59 3.43
C HIS A 89 7.46 -5.53 2.25
N ARG A 90 8.41 -6.44 2.01
CA ARG A 90 8.31 -7.40 0.92
C ARG A 90 7.48 -8.59 1.37
N VAL A 91 6.43 -8.90 0.61
CA VAL A 91 5.52 -10.00 0.89
C VAL A 91 5.69 -11.05 -0.21
N GLU A 92 6.07 -12.25 0.18
CA GLU A 92 6.25 -13.39 -0.73
C GLU A 92 5.51 -14.61 -0.19
N GLY A 93 4.60 -15.17 -1.00
CA GLY A 93 3.87 -16.39 -0.65
C GLY A 93 2.63 -16.21 0.24
N GLU A 94 2.35 -15.00 0.71
CA GLU A 94 1.12 -14.67 1.44
C GLU A 94 0.00 -14.26 0.50
N ASN A 95 -1.23 -14.63 0.84
CA ASN A 95 -2.41 -14.37 0.00
C ASN A 95 -3.23 -13.17 0.47
N ALA A 96 -2.97 -12.66 1.67
CA ALA A 96 -3.72 -11.56 2.24
C ALA A 96 -2.90 -10.75 3.26
N LEU A 97 -3.36 -9.53 3.50
CA LEU A 97 -2.87 -8.62 4.53
C LEU A 97 -4.06 -8.24 5.42
N ARG A 98 -3.83 -7.96 6.70
CA ARG A 98 -4.84 -7.40 7.60
C ARG A 98 -4.45 -5.97 7.99
N LEU A 99 -5.25 -5.00 7.57
CA LEU A 99 -5.06 -3.60 7.93
C LEU A 99 -5.74 -3.31 9.27
N ALA A 100 -5.02 -2.69 10.19
CA ALA A 100 -5.60 -2.19 11.44
C ALA A 100 -6.60 -1.04 11.16
N PRO A 101 -7.51 -0.73 12.10
CA PRO A 101 -8.38 0.45 12.00
C PRO A 101 -7.60 1.72 11.63
N TYR A 102 -8.16 2.52 10.72
CA TYR A 102 -7.55 3.75 10.19
C TYR A 102 -6.19 3.58 9.50
N ALA A 103 -5.76 2.34 9.24
CA ALA A 103 -4.51 2.08 8.53
C ALA A 103 -4.67 2.28 7.02
N ALA A 104 -3.58 2.64 6.37
CA ALA A 104 -3.51 2.79 4.93
C ALA A 104 -2.20 2.24 4.41
N VAL A 105 -2.26 1.54 3.29
CA VAL A 105 -1.10 0.94 2.63
C VAL A 105 -1.16 1.17 1.12
N VAL A 106 0.01 1.10 0.50
CA VAL A 106 0.15 1.00 -0.95
C VAL A 106 0.81 -0.34 -1.27
N ILE A 107 0.16 -1.11 -2.12
CA ILE A 107 0.62 -2.44 -2.53
C ILE A 107 1.17 -2.31 -3.93
N ILE A 108 2.41 -2.72 -4.10
CA ILE A 108 3.16 -2.63 -5.33
C ILE A 108 3.45 -4.04 -5.82
N ASN A 109 2.99 -4.39 -7.03
CA ASN A 109 3.19 -5.74 -7.55
C ASN A 109 4.61 -5.89 -8.10
N THR A 110 5.42 -6.78 -7.51
CA THR A 110 6.79 -7.05 -7.96
C THR A 110 6.81 -8.41 -8.66
N ASN A 111 6.34 -8.44 -9.91
CA ASN A 111 6.38 -9.65 -10.74
C ASN A 111 7.66 -9.71 -11.57
#